data_AF-A0A2W2IIF6-F1
#
_entry.id   AF-A0A2W2IIF6-F1
#
_cell.length_a   1.000
_cell.length_b   1.000
_cell.length_c   1.000
_cell.angle_alpha   90.00
_cell.angle_beta   90.00
_cell.angle_gamma   90.00
#
_symmetry.space_group_name_H-M   'P 1'
#
loop_
_entity.id
_entity.type
_entity.pdbx_description
1 polymer ?
#
loop_
_entity_poly.entity_id
_entity_poly.type
_entity_poly.pdbx_seq_one_letter_code
_entity_poly.pdbx_strand_id
1 'polypeptide(L)'
;MKNRRSYDYSPEEFDRAVTMIQSDADLRADIEAITGQSLDGKSPRELFDTFRSIQRAAEVQAAVVNYGRARQAVRDTRAMLEADASAEEALGLARAEIERLEKSNEELKRKNQALSAGQGATPLRVAGGRA
;
A
#
# COMPACT_ATOMS: atom_id res chain seq x y z
N MET A 1 9.16 -19.55 12.23
CA MET A 1 10.62 -19.76 12.33
C MET A 1 10.92 -20.39 13.68
N LYS A 2 11.57 -21.56 13.72
CA LYS A 2 11.86 -22.27 14.98
C LYS A 2 12.96 -21.51 15.73
N ASN A 3 12.66 -21.10 16.96
CA ASN A 3 13.62 -20.52 17.91
C ASN A 3 14.77 -21.52 18.13
N ARG A 4 15.95 -21.27 17.54
CA ARG A 4 17.12 -22.11 17.76
C ARG A 4 17.61 -21.95 19.21
N ARG A 5 17.53 -23.04 19.98
CA ARG A 5 17.93 -23.08 21.40
C ARG A 5 19.46 -23.06 21.52
N SER A 6 19.96 -22.90 22.75
CA SER A 6 21.39 -22.90 23.09
C SER A 6 22.13 -24.17 22.65
N TYR A 7 21.41 -25.26 22.40
CA TYR A 7 21.92 -26.59 22.03
C TYR A 7 22.01 -26.84 20.50
N ASP A 8 21.62 -25.88 19.66
CA ASP A 8 21.57 -26.08 18.19
C ASP A 8 22.87 -25.75 17.46
N TYR A 9 23.94 -25.39 18.18
CA TYR A 9 25.24 -25.06 17.55
C TYR A 9 26.19 -26.23 17.70
N SER A 10 26.85 -26.59 16.60
CA SER A 10 27.91 -27.60 16.64
C SER A 10 29.16 -27.03 17.32
N PRO A 11 30.04 -27.89 17.87
CA PRO A 11 31.34 -27.45 18.37
C PRO A 11 32.14 -26.66 17.33
N GLU A 12 32.06 -27.05 16.06
CA GLU A 12 32.73 -26.34 14.96
C GLU A 12 32.18 -24.94 14.72
N GLU A 13 30.89 -24.70 14.95
CA GLU A 13 30.30 -23.36 14.85
C GLU A 13 30.70 -22.49 16.04
N PHE A 14 30.80 -23.09 17.24
CA PHE A 14 31.34 -22.42 18.42
C PHE A 14 32.79 -21.98 18.17
N ASP A 15 33.64 -22.89 17.73
CA ASP A 15 35.06 -22.62 17.49
C ASP A 15 35.23 -21.57 16.39
N ARG A 16 34.46 -21.65 15.31
CA ARG A 16 34.50 -20.65 14.23
C ARG A 16 34.08 -19.26 14.72
N ALA A 17 32.99 -19.16 15.49
CA ALA A 17 32.52 -17.88 15.99
C ALA A 17 33.51 -17.25 16.97
N VAL A 18 34.06 -18.04 17.89
CA VAL A 18 35.09 -17.58 18.83
C VAL A 18 36.35 -17.15 18.08
N THR A 19 36.84 -17.98 17.15
CA THR A 19 38.03 -17.68 16.35
C THR A 19 37.84 -16.38 15.56
N MET A 20 36.68 -16.21 14.91
CA MET A 20 36.37 -15.00 14.16
C MET A 20 36.47 -13.76 15.05
N ILE A 21 35.83 -13.76 16.22
CA ILE A 21 35.87 -12.63 17.16
C ILE A 21 37.30 -12.38 17.68
N GLN A 22 38.08 -13.42 17.92
CA GLN A 22 39.44 -13.27 18.44
C GLN A 22 40.43 -12.79 17.37
N SER A 23 40.24 -13.20 16.10
CA SER A 23 41.15 -12.91 14.99
C SER A 23 40.86 -11.59 14.29
N ASP A 24 39.61 -11.10 14.36
CA ASP A 24 39.14 -9.92 13.64
C ASP A 24 38.97 -8.74 14.61
N ALA A 25 39.92 -7.81 14.55
CA ALA A 25 39.94 -6.62 15.40
C ALA A 25 38.79 -5.64 15.08
N ASP A 26 38.40 -5.54 13.81
CA ASP A 26 37.34 -4.63 13.37
C ASP A 26 35.98 -5.16 13.87
N LEU A 27 35.73 -6.46 13.70
CA LEU A 27 34.55 -7.11 14.26
C LEU A 27 34.48 -6.96 15.78
N ARG A 28 35.62 -7.09 16.48
CA ARG A 28 35.69 -6.86 17.93
C ARG A 28 35.26 -5.45 18.28
N ALA A 29 35.84 -4.45 17.62
CA ALA A 29 35.52 -3.04 17.86
C ALA A 29 34.02 -2.76 17.60
N ASP A 30 33.46 -3.31 16.54
CA ASP A 30 32.02 -3.19 16.23
C ASP A 30 31.15 -3.82 17.32
N ILE A 31 31.50 -5.03 17.79
CA ILE A 31 30.76 -5.68 18.87
C ILE A 31 30.84 -4.85 20.16
N GLU A 32 32.02 -4.34 20.51
CA GLU A 32 32.20 -3.49 21.70
C GLU A 32 31.40 -2.18 21.56
N ALA A 33 31.36 -1.58 20.37
CA ALA A 33 30.58 -0.37 20.09
C ALA A 33 29.07 -0.61 20.18
N ILE A 34 28.58 -1.73 19.65
CA ILE A 34 27.15 -2.09 19.67
C ILE A 34 26.70 -2.45 21.09
N THR A 35 27.51 -3.21 21.82
CA THR A 35 27.14 -3.74 23.15
C THR A 35 27.50 -2.81 24.30
N GLY A 36 28.43 -1.87 24.09
CA GLY A 36 29.00 -1.02 25.14
C GLY A 36 29.86 -1.78 26.15
N GLN A 37 30.23 -3.04 25.86
CA GLN A 37 31.01 -3.90 26.75
C GLN A 37 32.33 -4.26 26.10
N SER A 38 33.44 -4.12 26.82
CA SER A 38 34.73 -4.63 26.36
C SER A 38 34.71 -6.16 26.24
N LEU A 39 35.41 -6.68 25.23
CA LEU A 39 35.62 -8.11 25.02
C LEU A 39 36.97 -8.59 25.59
N ASP A 40 37.80 -7.70 26.14
CA ASP A 40 39.08 -8.06 26.72
C ASP A 40 38.94 -8.96 27.95
N GLY A 41 39.74 -10.03 27.98
CA GLY A 41 39.74 -11.00 29.07
C GLY A 41 38.51 -11.91 29.13
N LYS A 42 37.55 -11.77 28.20
CA LYS A 42 36.39 -12.67 28.13
C LYS A 42 36.80 -14.07 27.71
N SER A 43 36.19 -15.06 28.36
CA SER A 43 36.34 -16.46 27.99
C SER A 43 35.71 -16.75 26.61
N PRO A 44 36.17 -17.79 25.90
CA PRO A 44 35.54 -18.26 24.65
C PRO A 44 34.03 -18.40 24.74
N ARG A 45 33.53 -18.85 25.90
CA ARG A 45 32.09 -19.01 26.13
C ARG A 45 31.37 -17.67 26.15
N GLU A 46 31.91 -16.69 26.84
CA GLU A 46 31.32 -15.35 26.93
C GLU A 46 31.36 -14.61 25.59
N LEU A 47 32.43 -14.80 24.79
CA LEU A 47 32.50 -14.27 23.43
C LEU A 47 31.38 -14.86 22.55
N PHE A 48 31.21 -16.18 22.61
CA PHE A 48 30.16 -16.87 21.86
C PHE A 48 28.75 -16.46 22.30
N ASP A 49 28.51 -16.34 23.61
CA ASP A 49 27.20 -15.92 24.12
C ASP A 49 26.90 -14.45 23.73
N THR A 50 27.92 -13.59 23.68
CA THR A 50 27.80 -12.21 23.18
C THR A 50 27.42 -12.19 21.69
N PHE A 51 28.12 -12.97 20.87
CA PHE A 51 27.81 -13.14 19.45
C PHE A 51 26.36 -13.60 19.23
N ARG A 52 25.90 -14.59 20.00
CA ARG A 52 24.51 -15.07 19.93
C ARG A 52 23.50 -13.99 20.28
N SER A 53 23.79 -13.16 21.28
CA SER A 53 22.91 -12.06 21.68
C SER A 53 22.73 -11.08 20.53
N ILE A 54 23.84 -10.69 19.88
CA ILE A 54 23.84 -9.77 18.74
C ILE A 54 23.10 -10.38 17.55
N GLN A 55 23.38 -11.64 17.22
CA GLN A 55 22.70 -12.33 16.13
C GLN A 55 21.17 -12.33 16.32
N ARG A 56 20.70 -12.65 17.54
CA ARG A 56 19.26 -12.61 17.86
C ARG A 56 18.69 -11.21 17.78
N ALA A 57 19.42 -10.20 18.27
CA ALA A 57 18.98 -8.81 18.20
C ALA A 57 18.83 -8.36 16.73
N ALA A 58 19.78 -8.72 15.87
CA ALA A 58 19.74 -8.44 14.44
C ALA A 58 18.56 -9.13 13.74
N GLU A 59 18.27 -10.40 14.07
CA GLU A 59 17.11 -11.13 13.55
C GLU A 59 15.78 -10.45 13.95
N VAL A 60 15.66 -10.01 15.20
CA VAL A 60 14.49 -9.27 15.69
C VAL A 60 14.34 -7.94 14.96
N GLN A 61 15.44 -7.18 14.80
CA GLN A 61 15.43 -5.92 14.08
C GLN A 61 14.98 -6.10 12.63
N ALA A 62 15.51 -7.11 11.93
CA ALA A 62 15.10 -7.43 10.57
C ALA A 62 13.61 -7.79 10.49
N ALA A 63 13.10 -8.56 11.45
CA ALA A 63 11.68 -8.90 11.53
C ALA A 63 10.80 -7.66 11.73
N VAL A 64 11.20 -6.73 12.61
CA VAL A 64 10.49 -5.46 12.84
C VAL A 64 10.46 -4.60 11.58
N VAL A 65 11.58 -4.46 10.88
CA VAL A 65 11.66 -3.70 9.62
C VAL A 65 10.73 -4.29 8.56
N ASN A 66 10.76 -5.61 8.40
CA ASN A 66 9.89 -6.31 7.44
C ASN A 66 8.41 -6.16 7.80
N TYR A 67 8.06 -6.25 9.08
CA TYR A 67 6.70 -6.01 9.56
C TYR A 67 6.26 -4.57 9.28
N GLY A 68 7.13 -3.58 9.53
CA GLY A 68 6.87 -2.18 9.22
C GLY A 68 6.57 -1.94 7.74
N ARG A 69 7.38 -2.53 6.84
CA ARG A 69 7.15 -2.48 5.39
C ARG A 69 5.83 -3.14 4.99
N ALA A 70 5.53 -4.32 5.54
CA ALA A 70 4.27 -5.02 5.26
C ALA A 70 3.05 -4.20 5.72
N ARG A 71 3.13 -3.57 6.90
CA ARG A 71 2.07 -2.69 7.41
C ARG A 71 1.85 -1.49 6.49
N GLN A 72 2.92 -0.89 5.96
CA GLN A 72 2.80 0.21 5.02
C GLN A 72 2.13 -0.25 3.72
N ALA A 73 2.57 -1.37 3.15
CA ALA A 73 1.95 -1.94 1.95
C ALA A 73 0.45 -2.22 2.14
N VAL A 74 0.04 -2.74 3.30
CA VAL A 74 -1.39 -2.96 3.62
C VAL A 74 -2.17 -1.63 3.68
N ARG A 75 -1.58 -0.57 4.24
CA ARG A 75 -2.20 0.76 4.28
C ARG A 75 -2.36 1.34 2.88
N ASP A 76 -1.33 1.22 2.05
CA ASP A 76 -1.33 1.72 0.68
C ASP A 76 -2.38 0.97 -0.16
N THR A 77 -2.43 -0.37 -0.06
CA THR A 77 -3.46 -1.18 -0.72
C THR A 77 -4.86 -0.80 -0.25
N ARG A 78 -5.06 -0.55 1.04
CA ARG A 78 -6.37 -0.11 1.57
C ARG A 78 -6.78 1.24 0.98
N ALA A 79 -5.85 2.21 0.91
CA ALA A 79 -6.12 3.51 0.32
C ALA A 79 -6.47 3.40 -1.18
N MET A 80 -5.80 2.50 -1.91
CA MET A 80 -6.12 2.22 -3.32
C MET A 80 -7.53 1.65 -3.47
N LEU A 81 -7.90 0.66 -2.65
CA LEU A 81 -9.23 0.05 -2.70
C LEU A 81 -10.35 1.05 -2.34
N GLU A 82 -10.12 1.93 -1.36
CA GLU A 82 -11.06 2.99 -1.01
C GLU A 82 -11.20 4.02 -2.16
N ALA A 83 -10.09 4.35 -2.84
CA ALA A 83 -10.11 5.23 -4.01
C ALA A 83 -10.87 4.59 -5.20
N ASP A 84 -10.64 3.31 -5.49
CA ASP A 84 -11.32 2.59 -6.57
C ASP A 84 -12.83 2.48 -6.31
N ALA A 85 -13.23 2.16 -5.06
CA ALA A 85 -14.64 2.13 -4.67
C ALA A 85 -15.32 3.51 -4.86
N SER A 86 -14.63 4.60 -4.50
CA SER A 86 -15.15 5.96 -4.70
C SER A 86 -15.31 6.32 -6.19
N ALA A 87 -14.42 5.81 -7.06
CA ALA A 87 -14.50 6.03 -8.49
C ALA A 87 -15.68 5.27 -9.12
N GLU A 88 -15.95 4.05 -8.65
CA GLU A 88 -17.07 3.24 -9.11
C GLU A 88 -18.42 3.86 -8.73
N GLU A 89 -18.54 4.40 -7.51
CA GLU A 89 -19.72 5.17 -7.08
C GLU A 89 -19.94 6.42 -7.95
N ALA A 90 -18.87 7.19 -8.23
CA ALA A 90 -18.95 8.37 -9.09
C ALA A 90 -19.39 8.03 -10.53
N LEU A 91 -18.89 6.91 -11.08
CA LEU A 91 -19.31 6.41 -12.38
C LEU A 91 -20.78 5.97 -12.40
N GLY A 92 -21.25 5.35 -11.32
CA GLY A 92 -22.67 4.98 -11.17
C GLY A 92 -23.58 6.21 -11.20
N LEU A 93 -23.23 7.25 -10.44
CA LEU A 93 -23.97 8.53 -10.43
C LEU A 93 -23.95 9.20 -11.80
N ALA A 94 -22.80 9.24 -12.47
CA ALA A 94 -22.69 9.81 -13.81
C ALA A 94 -23.54 9.07 -14.85
N ARG A 95 -23.59 7.73 -14.79
CA ARG A 95 -24.46 6.93 -15.68
C ARG A 95 -25.95 7.22 -15.43
N ALA A 96 -26.37 7.31 -14.17
CA ALA A 96 -27.75 7.65 -13.83
C ALA A 96 -28.14 9.07 -14.28
N GLU A 97 -27.20 10.02 -14.23
CA GLU A 97 -27.38 11.37 -14.77
C GLU A 97 -27.58 11.36 -16.29
N ILE A 98 -26.71 10.63 -17.01
CA ILE A 98 -26.78 10.49 -18.47
C ILE A 98 -28.14 9.92 -18.88
N GLU A 99 -28.59 8.84 -18.26
CA GLU A 99 -29.88 8.22 -18.58
C GLU A 99 -31.06 9.20 -18.35
N ARG A 100 -30.99 10.02 -17.31
CA ARG A 100 -32.02 11.04 -17.04
C ARG A 100 -32.03 12.14 -18.08
N LEU A 101 -30.85 12.63 -18.46
CA LEU A 101 -30.69 13.66 -19.49
C LEU A 101 -31.17 13.16 -20.85
N GLU A 102 -30.88 11.90 -21.21
CA GLU A 102 -31.37 11.28 -22.43
C GLU A 102 -32.90 11.22 -22.48
N LYS A 103 -33.54 10.75 -21.40
CA LYS A 103 -35.01 10.73 -21.30
C LYS A 103 -35.61 12.13 -21.44
N SER A 104 -35.03 13.12 -20.78
CA SER A 104 -35.49 14.52 -20.88
C SER A 104 -35.32 15.08 -22.29
N ASN A 105 -34.20 14.78 -22.95
CA ASN A 105 -33.93 15.21 -24.31
C ASN A 105 -34.90 14.57 -25.32
N GLU A 106 -35.21 13.27 -25.17
CA GLU A 106 -36.26 12.63 -25.97
C GLU A 106 -37.63 13.28 -25.76
N GLU A 107 -38.00 13.58 -24.51
CA GLU A 107 -39.26 14.23 -24.20
C GLU A 107 -39.33 15.64 -24.83
N LEU A 108 -38.24 16.41 -24.75
CA LEU A 108 -38.12 17.72 -25.39
C LEU A 108 -38.19 17.63 -26.92
N LYS A 109 -37.56 16.62 -27.53
CA LYS A 109 -37.67 16.37 -28.98
C LYS A 109 -39.12 16.07 -29.38
N ARG A 110 -39.82 15.22 -28.62
CA ARG A 110 -41.25 14.94 -28.86
C ARG A 110 -42.11 16.20 -28.73
N LYS A 111 -41.87 17.02 -27.69
CA LYS A 111 -42.57 18.31 -27.49
C LYS A 111 -42.29 19.29 -28.63
N ASN A 112 -41.05 19.41 -29.08
CA ASN A 112 -40.68 20.28 -30.22
C ASN A 112 -41.30 19.82 -31.54
N GLN A 113 -41.38 18.51 -31.79
CA GLN A 113 -42.07 17.96 -32.96
C GLN A 113 -43.57 18.26 -32.91
N ALA A 114 -44.21 18.11 -31.74
CA ALA A 114 -45.62 18.43 -31.56
C ALA A 114 -45.91 19.94 -31.77
N LEU A 115 -45.04 20.82 -31.25
CA LEU A 115 -45.14 22.27 -31.46
C LEU A 115 -44.93 22.66 -32.93
N SER A 116 -43.95 22.06 -33.61
CA SER A 116 -43.67 22.31 -35.03
C SER A 116 -44.82 21.83 -35.92
N ALA A 117 -45.44 20.69 -35.60
CA ALA A 117 -46.62 20.18 -36.30
C ALA A 117 -47.86 21.07 -36.04
N GLY A 118 -48.00 21.65 -34.84
CA GLY A 118 -49.08 22.58 -34.50
C GLY A 118 -48.94 23.97 -35.14
N GLN A 119 -47.72 24.45 -35.40
CA GLN A 119 -47.47 25.74 -36.05
C GLN A 119 -47.64 25.70 -37.58
N GLY A 120 -47.66 24.52 -38.21
CA GLY A 120 -47.93 24.37 -39.65
C GLY A 120 -49.39 24.59 -40.07
N ALA A 121 -50.31 24.80 -39.11
CA ALA A 121 -51.76 24.84 -39.35
C ALA A 121 -52.42 26.22 -39.12
N THR A 122 -51.66 27.33 -39.18
CA THR A 122 -52.26 28.67 -39.18
C THR A 122 -52.25 29.24 -40.60
N PRO A 123 -53.34 29.14 -41.38
CA PRO A 123 -53.44 29.86 -42.63
C PRO A 123 -53.45 31.36 -42.32
N LEU A 124 -52.49 32.10 -42.90
CA LEU A 124 -52.55 33.55 -42.99
C LEU A 124 -53.84 33.92 -43.75
N ARG A 125 -54.91 34.27 -43.04
CA ARG A 125 -56.05 34.94 -43.65
C ARG A 125 -55.60 36.37 -43.97
N VAL A 126 -55.13 36.57 -45.20
CA VAL A 126 -54.96 37.90 -45.78
C VAL A 126 -56.35 38.52 -45.89
N ALA A 127 -56.66 39.43 -44.96
CA ALA A 127 -57.83 40.28 -45.04
C ALA A 127 -57.53 41.45 -45.99
N GLY A 128 -58.38 41.63 -46.99
CA GLY A 128 -58.42 42.81 -47.86
C GLY A 128 -58.31 42.41 -49.35
N GLY A 129 -59.23 42.73 -50.24
CA GLY A 129 -60.43 43.55 -50.14
C GLY A 129 -60.94 43.83 -51.56
N ARG A 130 -62.26 44.03 -51.66
CA ARG A 130 -63.02 44.71 -52.74
C ARG A 130 -62.87 44.24 -54.19
N ALA A 131 -64.01 43.86 -54.77
CA ALA A 131 -64.65 44.66 -55.83
C ALA A 131 -66.17 44.60 -55.60
#